data_AF-A0A7X2CLN3-F1
#
_entry.id   AF-A0A7X2CLN3-F1
#
_cell.length_a   1.000
_cell.length_b   1.000
_cell.length_c   1.000
_cell.angle_alpha   90.00
_cell.angle_beta   90.00
_cell.angle_gamma   90.00
#
_symmetry.space_group_name_H-M   'P 1'
#
loop_
_entity.id
_entity.type
_entity.pdbx_description
1 polymer ?
#
loop_
_entity_poly.entity_id
_entity_poly.type
_entity_poly.pdbx_seq_one_letter_code
_entity_poly.pdbx_strand_id
1 'polypeptide(L)'
;ALIRAEKAAEKAQRAKASVAKIVNAEKEAERKRRNHELYESGGLLILAGLVDTKTGKPTLDRGELLGALLGLAKVPADDARRSDWKRAGDALLAERERK
;
A
#
# COMPACT_ATOMS: atom_id res chain seq x y z
N ALA A 1 12.61 15.83 50.42
CA ALA A 1 11.38 15.55 49.63
C ALA A 1 11.56 15.84 48.13
N LEU A 2 12.15 16.98 47.75
CA LEU A 2 12.35 17.43 46.36
C LEU A 2 13.07 16.41 45.43
N ILE A 3 14.19 15.85 45.87
CA ILE A 3 15.00 14.89 45.08
C ILE A 3 14.19 13.64 44.66
N ARG A 4 13.24 13.19 45.50
CA ARG A 4 12.38 12.03 45.18
C ARG A 4 11.33 12.38 44.13
N ALA A 5 10.81 13.61 44.16
CA ALA A 5 9.85 14.11 43.18
C ALA A 5 10.51 14.32 41.81
N GLU A 6 11.73 14.86 41.77
CA GLU A 6 12.51 15.00 40.51
C GLU A 6 12.83 13.63 39.90
N LYS A 7 13.29 12.67 40.70
CA LYS A 7 13.57 11.31 40.22
C LYS A 7 12.31 10.59 39.72
N ALA A 8 11.15 10.86 40.34
CA ALA A 8 9.87 10.33 39.87
C ALA A 8 9.42 10.99 38.55
N ALA A 9 9.58 12.30 38.41
CA ALA A 9 9.28 13.04 37.18
C ALA A 9 10.17 12.60 36.02
N GLU A 10 11.47 12.39 36.27
CA GLU A 10 12.41 11.87 35.28
C GLU A 10 12.03 10.46 34.82
N LYS A 11 11.68 9.56 35.75
CA LYS A 11 11.22 8.21 35.42
C LYS A 11 9.92 8.23 34.61
N ALA A 12 8.98 9.11 34.95
CA ALA A 12 7.74 9.28 34.21
C ALA A 12 7.98 9.81 32.79
N GLN A 13 8.90 10.76 32.61
CA GLN A 13 9.28 11.24 31.27
C GLN A 13 9.95 10.17 30.43
N ARG A 14 10.87 9.39 31.01
CA ARG A 14 11.50 8.26 30.30
C ARG A 14 10.47 7.22 29.86
N ALA A 15 9.48 6.91 30.70
CA ALA A 15 8.39 5.99 30.36
C ALA A 15 7.48 6.56 29.25
N LYS A 16 7.14 7.85 29.29
CA LYS A 16 6.39 8.51 28.20
C LYS A 16 7.17 8.50 26.89
N ALA A 17 8.47 8.77 26.95
CA ALA A 17 9.34 8.74 25.79
C ALA A 17 9.49 7.32 25.20
N SER A 18 9.56 6.28 26.03
CA SER A 18 9.62 4.90 25.54
C SER A 18 8.31 4.48 24.87
N VAL A 19 7.15 4.82 25.46
CA VAL A 19 5.85 4.59 24.84
C VAL A 19 5.72 5.33 23.51
N ALA A 20 6.11 6.62 23.48
CA ALA A 20 6.07 7.41 22.24
C ALA A 20 6.97 6.80 21.14
N LYS A 21 8.15 6.28 21.49
CA LYS A 21 9.04 5.58 20.55
C LYS A 21 8.37 4.33 19.97
N ILE A 22 7.74 3.51 20.81
CA ILE A 22 7.04 2.29 20.37
C ILE A 22 5.90 2.66 19.41
N VAL A 23 5.04 3.59 19.79
CA VAL A 23 3.91 4.04 18.96
C VAL A 23 4.40 4.63 17.62
N ASN A 24 5.50 5.40 17.64
CA ASN A 24 6.05 5.96 16.41
C ASN A 24 6.64 4.87 15.50
N ALA A 25 7.34 3.89 16.06
CA ALA A 25 7.88 2.76 15.31
C ALA A 25 6.77 1.91 14.67
N GLU A 26 5.66 1.69 15.39
CA GLU A 26 4.49 0.99 14.84
C GLU A 26 3.86 1.75 13.66
N LYS A 27 3.67 3.07 13.83
CA LYS A 27 3.16 3.94 12.75
C LYS A 27 4.10 3.99 11.54
N GLU A 28 5.41 3.97 11.76
CA GLU A 28 6.40 3.89 10.67
C GLU A 28 6.31 2.56 9.92
N ALA A 29 6.22 1.45 10.65
CA ALA A 29 6.04 0.13 10.06
C ALA A 29 4.74 0.04 9.26
N GLU A 30 3.64 0.61 9.77
CA GLU A 30 2.36 0.68 9.07
C GLU A 30 2.45 1.50 7.77
N ARG A 31 3.07 2.69 7.82
CA ARG A 31 3.31 3.50 6.61
C ARG A 31 4.14 2.75 5.58
N LYS A 32 5.19 2.04 6.02
CA LYS A 32 6.04 1.25 5.14
C LYS A 32 5.25 0.13 4.46
N ARG A 33 4.43 -0.61 5.21
CA ARG A 33 3.54 -1.64 4.66
C ARG A 33 2.58 -1.05 3.65
N ARG A 34 1.87 0.03 4.00
CA ARG A 34 0.94 0.70 3.08
C ARG A 34 1.64 1.16 1.80
N ASN A 35 2.82 1.77 1.91
CA ASN A 35 3.56 2.23 0.73
C ASN A 35 3.99 1.05 -0.15
N HIS A 36 4.38 -0.08 0.44
CA HIS A 36 4.68 -1.31 -0.30
C HIS A 36 3.46 -1.80 -1.08
N GLU A 37 2.29 -1.91 -0.45
CA GLU A 37 1.05 -2.30 -1.14
C GLU A 37 0.67 -1.34 -2.28
N LEU A 38 0.90 -0.03 -2.11
CA LEU A 38 0.71 0.96 -3.18
C LEU A 38 1.66 0.73 -4.36
N TYR A 39 2.92 0.36 -4.10
CA TYR A 39 3.87 0.00 -5.15
C TYR A 39 3.46 -1.28 -5.88
N GLU A 40 3.03 -2.32 -5.16
CA GLU A 40 2.51 -3.56 -5.76
C GLU A 40 1.28 -3.28 -6.63
N SER A 41 0.37 -2.42 -6.16
CA SER A 41 -0.80 -1.98 -6.94
C SER A 41 -0.39 -1.27 -8.24
N GLY A 42 0.63 -0.41 -8.19
CA GLY A 42 1.23 0.20 -9.37
C GLY A 42 1.89 -0.84 -10.30
N GLY A 43 2.53 -1.85 -9.73
CA GLY A 43 3.12 -2.98 -10.45
C GLY A 43 2.11 -3.76 -11.28
N LEU A 44 0.88 -3.93 -10.79
CA LEU A 44 -0.22 -4.54 -11.56
C LEU A 44 -0.58 -3.71 -12.80
N LEU A 45 -0.63 -2.38 -12.68
CA LEU A 45 -0.91 -1.50 -13.80
C LEU A 45 0.21 -1.55 -14.86
N ILE A 46 1.47 -1.64 -14.41
CA ILE A 46 2.62 -1.84 -15.30
C ILE A 46 2.50 -3.19 -16.03
N LEU A 47 2.21 -4.27 -15.31
CA LEU A 47 2.08 -5.62 -15.88
C LEU A 47 0.93 -5.69 -16.90
N ALA A 48 -0.15 -4.96 -16.67
CA ALA A 48 -1.27 -4.82 -17.59
C ALA A 48 -0.98 -3.91 -18.80
N GLY A 49 0.21 -3.32 -18.91
CA GLY A 49 0.59 -2.41 -19.99
C GLY A 49 -0.07 -1.02 -19.92
N LEU A 50 -0.68 -0.67 -18.79
CA LEU A 50 -1.38 0.60 -18.58
C LEU A 50 -0.44 1.70 -18.08
N VAL A 51 0.76 1.34 -17.61
CA VAL A 51 1.81 2.26 -17.16
C VAL A 51 3.14 1.83 -17.77
N ASP A 52 3.89 2.80 -18.30
CA ASP A 52 5.23 2.57 -18.81
C ASP A 52 6.22 2.34 -17.66
N THR A 53 6.93 1.21 -17.69
CA THR A 53 7.83 0.78 -16.61
C THR A 53 9.00 1.75 -16.37
N LYS A 54 9.45 2.48 -17.39
CA LYS A 54 10.64 3.34 -17.29
C LYS A 54 10.30 4.72 -16.76
N THR A 55 9.19 5.29 -17.21
CA THR A 55 8.76 6.65 -16.89
C THR A 55 7.75 6.71 -15.76
N GLY A 56 7.08 5.60 -15.45
CA GLY A 56 6.00 5.54 -14.46
C GLY A 56 4.73 6.29 -14.89
N LYS A 57 4.64 6.70 -16.16
CA LYS A 57 3.48 7.42 -16.68
C LYS A 57 2.46 6.45 -17.28
N PRO A 58 1.15 6.75 -17.16
CA PRO A 58 0.13 6.03 -17.91
C PRO A 58 0.45 6.01 -19.41
N THR A 59 0.18 4.87 -20.06
CA THR A 59 0.28 4.73 -21.52
C THR A 59 -0.89 5.36 -22.26
N LEU A 60 -1.99 5.58 -21.54
CA LEU A 60 -3.21 6.25 -21.99
C LEU A 60 -3.32 7.66 -21.38
N ASP A 61 -4.30 8.43 -21.85
CA ASP A 61 -4.67 9.66 -21.15
C ASP A 61 -5.06 9.36 -19.69
N ARG A 62 -4.72 10.28 -18.77
CA ARG A 62 -4.94 10.08 -17.34
C ARG A 62 -6.43 10.01 -16.99
N GLY A 63 -7.25 10.81 -17.66
CA GLY A 63 -8.70 10.82 -17.48
C GLY A 63 -9.33 9.54 -18.02
N GLU A 64 -8.86 9.07 -19.18
CA GLU A 64 -9.31 7.80 -19.77
C GLU A 64 -9.01 6.61 -18.86
N LEU A 65 -7.76 6.49 -18.37
CA LEU A 65 -7.38 5.42 -17.43
C LEU A 65 -8.22 5.47 -16.16
N LEU A 66 -8.42 6.66 -15.57
CA LEU A 66 -9.25 6.81 -14.38
C LEU A 66 -10.71 6.43 -14.67
N GLY A 67 -11.25 6.83 -15.81
CA GLY A 67 -12.60 6.48 -16.24
C GLY A 67 -12.79 4.96 -16.36
N ALA A 68 -11.83 4.26 -16.96
CA ALA A 68 -11.85 2.80 -17.06
C ALA A 68 -11.79 2.12 -15.68
N LEU A 69 -10.92 2.60 -14.79
CA LEU A 69 -10.81 2.09 -13.41
C LEU A 69 -12.09 2.33 -12.59
N LEU A 70 -12.75 3.48 -12.79
CA LEU A 70 -14.07 3.74 -12.20
C LEU A 70 -15.14 2.78 -12.74
N GLY A 71 -15.07 2.45 -14.04
CA GLY A 71 -15.91 1.41 -14.64
C GLY A 71 -15.71 0.05 -13.97
N LEU A 72 -14.44 -0.36 -13.80
CA LEU A 72 -14.07 -1.58 -13.09
C LEU A 72 -14.58 -1.60 -11.65
N ALA A 73 -14.43 -0.50 -10.91
CA ALA A 73 -14.86 -0.39 -9.52
C ALA A 73 -16.38 -0.54 -9.33
N LYS A 74 -17.17 -0.21 -10.35
CA LYS A 74 -18.65 -0.33 -10.33
C LYS A 74 -19.14 -1.74 -10.65
N VAL A 75 -18.28 -2.63 -11.14
CA VAL A 75 -18.68 -4.00 -11.49
C VAL A 75 -18.93 -4.77 -10.19
N PRO A 76 -20.13 -5.36 -9.97
CA PRO A 76 -20.42 -6.14 -8.76
C PRO A 76 -19.45 -7.30 -8.56
N ALA A 77 -19.21 -7.70 -7.30
CA ALA A 77 -18.24 -8.75 -6.97
C ALA A 77 -18.63 -10.14 -7.53
N ASP A 78 -19.92 -10.38 -7.74
CA ASP A 78 -20.54 -11.59 -8.27
C ASP A 78 -20.74 -11.56 -9.80
N ASP A 79 -20.33 -10.48 -10.47
CA ASP A 79 -20.39 -10.40 -11.94
C ASP A 79 -19.52 -11.50 -12.56
N ALA A 80 -20.12 -12.30 -13.46
CA ALA A 80 -19.48 -13.45 -14.07
C ALA A 80 -18.14 -13.12 -14.76
N ARG A 81 -17.99 -11.91 -15.30
CA ARG A 81 -16.75 -11.46 -15.97
C ARG A 81 -15.56 -11.39 -15.03
N ARG A 82 -15.78 -11.22 -13.72
CA ARG A 82 -14.70 -11.22 -12.72
C ARG A 82 -13.98 -12.57 -12.65
N SER A 83 -14.67 -13.67 -12.95
CA SER A 83 -14.04 -14.99 -13.01
C SER A 83 -13.03 -15.09 -14.16
N ASP A 84 -13.35 -14.53 -15.32
CA ASP A 84 -12.46 -14.50 -16.47
C ASP A 84 -11.27 -13.56 -16.24
N TRP A 85 -11.50 -12.39 -15.66
CA TRP A 85 -10.43 -11.46 -15.27
C TRP A 85 -9.47 -12.11 -14.28
N LYS A 86 -10.00 -12.80 -13.26
CA LYS A 86 -9.16 -13.53 -12.30
C LYS A 86 -8.29 -14.56 -13.00
N ARG A 87 -8.88 -15.38 -13.87
CA ARG A 87 -8.15 -16.42 -14.61
C ARG A 87 -7.01 -15.82 -15.46
N ALA A 88 -7.30 -14.74 -16.18
CA ALA A 88 -6.31 -14.05 -16.99
C ALA A 88 -5.20 -13.40 -16.15
N GLY A 89 -5.58 -12.74 -15.05
CA GLY A 89 -4.64 -12.10 -14.12
C GLY A 89 -3.71 -13.11 -13.44
N ASP A 90 -4.26 -14.19 -12.89
CA ASP A 90 -3.49 -15.25 -12.23
C ASP A 90 -2.49 -15.91 -13.21
N ALA A 91 -2.90 -16.13 -14.46
CA ALA A 91 -2.01 -16.68 -15.49
C ALA A 91 -0.82 -15.75 -15.78
N LEU A 92 -1.05 -14.43 -15.85
CA LEU A 92 -0.01 -13.44 -16.10
C LEU A 92 0.93 -13.26 -14.90
N LEU A 93 0.40 -13.32 -13.68
CA LEU A 93 1.19 -13.30 -12.45
C LEU A 93 2.11 -14.54 -12.35
N ALA A 94 1.56 -15.73 -12.60
CA ALA A 94 2.34 -16.96 -12.61
C ALA A 94 3.46 -16.94 -13.67
N GLU A 95 3.21 -16.37 -14.85
CA GLU A 95 4.24 -16.20 -15.88
C GLU A 95 5.37 -15.25 -15.43
N ARG A 96 5.05 -14.20 -14.67
CA ARG A 96 6.04 -13.29 -14.10
C ARG A 96 6.89 -13.98 -13.02
N GLU A 97 6.29 -14.82 -12.19
CA GLU A 97 7.00 -15.54 -11.12
C GLU A 97 7.95 -16.62 -11.65
N ARG A 98 7.71 -17.13 -12.86
CA ARG A 98 8.58 -18.11 -13.54
C ARG A 98 9.84 -17.49 -14.17
N LYS A 99 9.87 -16.17 -14.37
CA LYS A 99 10.98 -15.45 -15.03
C LYS A 99 11.94 -14.86 -14.01
#